data_AF-A0A8T3MU91-F1
#
_entry.id   AF-A0A8T3MU91-F1
#
_cell.length_a   1.000
_cell.length_b   1.000
_cell.length_c   1.000
_cell.angle_alpha   90.00
_cell.angle_beta   90.00
_cell.angle_gamma   90.00
#
_symmetry.space_group_name_H-M   'P 1'
#
loop_
_entity.id
_entity.type
_entity.pdbx_description
1 polymer ?
#
loop_
_entity_poly.entity_id
_entity_poly.type
_entity_poly.pdbx_seq_one_letter_code
_entity_poly.pdbx_strand_id
1 'polypeptide(L)'
;MHLFLIGAGHVGLVTAVGLARLGHRLTVADIDEARITGLRKGIPPVFEPGLREALEGHAEAGRLAFTTDLTPPADALFSIVTVSTPTGPDGPLSTANVERVVEGLLAATGSDHTIIVRSTLPVDGPGRLLALGGARGARAAIVTNPEFMREGSALADFDKPDRIIVGWLEPRDEAAAEAVLGLYAGVQAPTLIADARSIALVKLATNVFLAAKVAYANELARICDVVGADVDTVADGIG
;
A
#
# COMPACT_ATOMS: atom_id res chain seq x y z
N MET A 1 -4.13 17.25 -4.76
CA MET A 1 -2.68 17.59 -4.88
C MET A 1 -2.05 16.72 -5.96
N HIS A 2 -0.79 16.96 -6.36
CA HIS A 2 -0.05 16.03 -7.23
C HIS A 2 0.72 15.03 -6.36
N LEU A 3 0.49 13.73 -6.57
CA LEU A 3 1.22 12.66 -5.88
C LEU A 3 1.96 11.81 -6.91
N PHE A 4 3.17 11.42 -6.56
CA PHE A 4 3.98 10.52 -7.37
C PHE A 4 3.87 9.10 -6.82
N LEU A 5 3.57 8.11 -7.64
CA LEU A 5 3.40 6.73 -7.20
C LEU A 5 4.37 5.81 -7.95
N ILE A 6 5.14 5.00 -7.23
CA ILE A 6 6.14 4.10 -7.80
C ILE A 6 5.73 2.65 -7.57
N GLY A 7 5.54 1.93 -8.68
CA GLY A 7 5.11 0.53 -8.72
C GLY A 7 3.67 0.42 -9.21
N ALA A 8 3.50 0.10 -10.48
CA ALA A 8 2.21 -0.01 -11.17
C ALA A 8 1.60 -1.43 -11.10
N GLY A 9 1.86 -2.17 -10.02
CA GLY A 9 1.18 -3.42 -9.71
C GLY A 9 -0.25 -3.20 -9.19
N HIS A 10 -0.91 -4.27 -8.74
CA HIS A 10 -2.28 -4.23 -8.21
C HIS A 10 -2.48 -3.17 -7.12
N VAL A 11 -1.70 -3.24 -6.03
CA VAL A 11 -1.77 -2.26 -4.93
C VAL A 11 -1.57 -0.82 -5.43
N GLY A 12 -0.60 -0.61 -6.32
CA GLY A 12 -0.27 0.71 -6.85
C GLY A 12 -1.40 1.30 -7.69
N LEU A 13 -1.97 0.52 -8.60
CA LEU A 13 -3.05 0.98 -9.49
C LEU A 13 -4.35 1.22 -8.74
N VAL A 14 -4.72 0.34 -7.80
CA VAL A 14 -5.88 0.54 -6.93
C VAL A 14 -5.71 1.80 -6.08
N THR A 15 -4.51 1.99 -5.50
CA THR A 15 -4.19 3.19 -4.72
C THR A 15 -4.24 4.46 -5.59
N ALA A 16 -3.72 4.41 -6.82
CA ALA A 16 -3.75 5.53 -7.75
C ALA A 16 -5.19 5.94 -8.11
N VAL A 17 -6.04 4.97 -8.44
CA VAL A 17 -7.46 5.20 -8.74
C VAL A 17 -8.19 5.75 -7.51
N GLY A 18 -8.00 5.12 -6.35
CA GLY A 18 -8.62 5.55 -5.11
C GLY A 18 -8.30 7.00 -4.76
N LEU A 19 -7.02 7.39 -4.82
CA LEU A 19 -6.61 8.77 -4.58
C LEU A 19 -7.09 9.73 -5.68
N ALA A 20 -7.17 9.28 -6.94
CA ALA A 20 -7.70 10.09 -8.03
C ALA A 20 -9.21 10.37 -7.88
N ARG A 21 -9.98 9.45 -7.28
CA ARG A 21 -11.39 9.65 -6.91
C ARG A 21 -11.55 10.71 -5.82
N LEU A 22 -10.59 10.83 -4.92
CA LEU A 22 -10.52 11.90 -3.92
C LEU A 22 -10.05 13.25 -4.49
N GLY A 23 -9.86 13.34 -5.81
CA GLY A 23 -9.51 14.59 -6.49
C GLY A 23 -8.00 14.87 -6.58
N HIS A 24 -7.15 13.91 -6.22
CA HIS A 24 -5.71 14.04 -6.44
C HIS A 24 -5.34 13.78 -7.92
N ARG A 25 -4.24 14.38 -8.35
CA ARG A 25 -3.56 14.09 -9.61
C ARG A 25 -2.43 13.11 -9.30
N LEU A 26 -2.28 12.06 -10.09
CA LEU A 26 -1.23 11.06 -9.89
C LEU A 26 -0.37 10.94 -11.14
N THR A 27 0.94 10.86 -10.92
CA THR A 27 1.86 10.29 -11.90
C THR A 27 2.31 8.93 -11.38
N VAL A 28 1.92 7.87 -12.09
CA VAL A 28 2.27 6.48 -11.77
C VAL A 28 3.50 6.08 -12.59
N ALA A 29 4.56 5.71 -11.89
CA ALA A 29 5.84 5.31 -12.46
C ALA A 29 6.12 3.83 -12.22
N ASP A 30 6.73 3.17 -13.20
CA ASP A 30 7.23 1.79 -13.08
C ASP A 30 8.45 1.60 -14.01
N ILE A 31 9.38 0.74 -13.61
CA ILE A 31 10.55 0.39 -14.42
C ILE A 31 10.18 -0.49 -15.62
N ASP A 32 9.04 -1.18 -15.56
CA ASP A 32 8.56 -2.06 -16.61
C ASP A 32 7.90 -1.24 -17.74
N GLU A 33 8.65 -1.04 -18.83
CA GLU A 33 8.17 -0.31 -20.01
C GLU A 33 6.93 -0.95 -20.65
N ALA A 34 6.81 -2.28 -20.62
CA ALA A 34 5.68 -2.98 -21.19
C ALA A 34 4.41 -2.70 -20.38
N ARG A 35 4.53 -2.70 -19.06
CA ARG A 35 3.44 -2.32 -18.14
C ARG A 35 2.98 -0.89 -18.36
N ILE A 36 3.90 0.07 -18.43
CA ILE A 36 3.57 1.49 -18.67
C ILE A 36 2.96 1.68 -20.06
N THR A 37 3.47 1.00 -21.08
CA THR A 37 2.91 1.05 -22.43
C THR A 37 1.49 0.47 -22.48
N GLY A 38 1.24 -0.62 -21.75
CA GLY A 38 -0.11 -1.19 -21.60
C GLY A 38 -1.06 -0.21 -20.93
N LEU A 39 -0.66 0.39 -19.81
CA LEU A 39 -1.47 1.36 -19.06
C LEU A 39 -1.83 2.60 -19.89
N ARG A 40 -0.88 3.13 -20.67
CA ARG A 40 -1.13 4.23 -21.62
C ARG A 40 -2.15 3.88 -22.72
N LYS A 41 -2.38 2.58 -22.95
CA LYS A 41 -3.39 2.06 -23.89
C LYS A 41 -4.67 1.60 -23.19
N GLY A 42 -4.83 1.86 -21.88
CA GLY A 42 -5.99 1.40 -21.11
C GLY A 42 -5.97 -0.10 -20.77
N ILE A 43 -4.79 -0.75 -20.82
CA ILE A 43 -4.64 -2.18 -20.58
C ILE A 43 -3.84 -2.38 -19.29
N PRO A 44 -4.50 -2.53 -18.12
CA PRO A 44 -3.80 -2.79 -16.86
C PRO A 44 -3.12 -4.17 -16.86
N PRO A 45 -1.98 -4.33 -16.16
CA PRO A 45 -1.26 -5.60 -16.06
C PRO A 45 -1.94 -6.64 -15.13
N VAL A 46 -3.02 -6.24 -14.47
CA VAL A 46 -3.74 -7.05 -13.47
C VAL A 46 -5.24 -6.90 -13.69
N PHE A 47 -5.98 -7.91 -13.26
CA PHE A 47 -7.44 -7.87 -13.23
C PHE A 47 -7.92 -7.44 -11.84
N GLU A 48 -8.83 -6.47 -11.81
CA GLU A 48 -9.58 -6.04 -10.64
C GLU A 48 -10.90 -5.45 -11.14
N PRO A 49 -12.07 -5.88 -10.61
CA PRO A 49 -13.37 -5.39 -11.10
C PRO A 49 -13.48 -3.86 -11.08
N GLY A 50 -13.76 -3.26 -12.24
CA GLY A 50 -13.92 -1.80 -12.39
C GLY A 50 -12.61 -1.00 -12.48
N LEU A 51 -11.44 -1.65 -12.41
CA LEU A 51 -10.15 -0.95 -12.44
C LEU A 51 -9.87 -0.33 -13.80
N ARG A 52 -10.12 -1.06 -14.89
CA ARG A 52 -9.85 -0.60 -16.25
C ARG A 52 -10.64 0.68 -16.56
N GLU A 53 -11.94 0.64 -16.33
CA GLU A 53 -12.85 1.74 -16.59
C GLU A 53 -12.49 2.97 -15.76
N ALA A 54 -12.08 2.77 -14.51
CA ALA A 54 -11.65 3.87 -13.64
C ALA A 54 -10.31 4.47 -14.11
N LEU A 55 -9.33 3.64 -14.50
CA LEU A 55 -8.05 4.11 -15.04
C LEU A 55 -8.26 4.94 -16.31
N GLU A 56 -9.06 4.43 -17.25
CA GLU A 56 -9.39 5.13 -18.50
C GLU A 56 -10.06 6.49 -18.21
N GLY A 57 -11.13 6.50 -17.40
CA GLY A 57 -11.85 7.75 -17.09
C GLY A 57 -11.02 8.78 -16.34
N HIS A 58 -10.11 8.37 -15.45
CA HIS A 58 -9.22 9.30 -14.77
C HIS A 58 -8.04 9.77 -15.64
N ALA A 59 -7.57 8.95 -16.58
CA ALA A 59 -6.55 9.35 -17.55
C ALA A 59 -7.12 10.39 -18.54
N GLU A 60 -8.33 10.16 -19.07
CA GLU A 60 -9.04 11.11 -19.94
C GLU A 60 -9.30 12.45 -19.25
N ALA A 61 -9.62 12.41 -17.96
CA ALA A 61 -9.82 13.61 -17.15
C ALA A 61 -8.50 14.31 -16.71
N GLY A 62 -7.34 13.83 -17.17
CA GLY A 62 -6.02 14.39 -16.83
C GLY A 62 -5.60 14.20 -15.37
N ARG A 63 -6.26 13.30 -14.63
CA ARG A 63 -5.95 13.00 -13.22
C ARG A 63 -4.94 11.87 -13.05
N LEU A 64 -4.75 11.01 -14.06
CA LEU A 64 -3.73 9.95 -14.05
C LEU A 64 -2.79 10.09 -15.24
N ALA A 65 -1.49 9.99 -14.98
CA ALA A 65 -0.44 9.87 -15.98
C ALA A 65 0.45 8.67 -15.68
N PHE A 66 1.05 8.08 -16.72
CA PHE A 66 1.94 6.92 -16.61
C PHE A 66 3.31 7.21 -17.20
N THR A 67 4.38 6.86 -16.50
CA THR A 67 5.77 7.13 -16.90
C THR A 67 6.73 6.00 -16.52
N THR A 68 7.87 5.93 -17.18
CA THR A 68 9.01 5.08 -16.79
C THR A 68 10.09 5.87 -16.05
N ASP A 69 9.95 7.20 -16.00
CA ASP A 69 10.83 8.07 -15.22
C ASP A 69 10.48 7.95 -13.73
N LEU A 70 11.45 7.51 -12.93
CA LEU A 70 11.31 7.39 -11.49
C LEU A 70 11.58 8.70 -10.73
N THR A 71 11.83 9.80 -11.45
CA THR A 71 11.99 11.13 -10.87
C THR A 71 10.62 11.71 -10.53
N PRO A 72 10.39 12.17 -9.29
CA PRO A 72 9.14 12.81 -8.94
C PRO A 72 8.97 14.13 -9.72
N PRO A 73 7.75 14.45 -10.17
CA PRO A 73 7.42 15.78 -10.69
C PRO A 73 7.75 16.86 -9.67
N ALA A 74 8.24 18.02 -10.13
CA ALA A 74 8.70 19.10 -9.25
C ALA A 74 7.61 19.66 -8.31
N ASP A 75 6.32 19.52 -8.67
CA ASP A 75 5.18 19.96 -7.86
C ASP A 75 4.58 18.85 -6.97
N ALA A 76 5.15 17.64 -6.99
CA ALA A 76 4.71 16.54 -6.13
C ALA A 76 5.47 16.57 -4.80
N LEU A 77 4.73 16.76 -3.70
CA LEU A 77 5.29 16.75 -2.32
C LEU A 77 5.24 15.37 -1.65
N PHE A 78 4.59 14.40 -2.30
CA PHE A 78 4.40 13.05 -1.78
C PHE A 78 4.81 12.02 -2.83
N SER A 79 5.63 11.05 -2.43
CA SER A 79 5.95 9.86 -3.22
C SER A 79 5.45 8.60 -2.52
N ILE A 80 4.59 7.82 -3.17
CA ILE A 80 4.01 6.58 -2.64
C ILE A 80 4.75 5.40 -3.25
N VAL A 81 5.30 4.54 -2.41
CA VAL A 81 6.07 3.35 -2.82
C VAL A 81 5.21 2.10 -2.65
N THR A 82 4.86 1.47 -3.77
CA THR A 82 4.01 0.27 -3.88
C THR A 82 4.69 -0.86 -4.67
N VAL A 83 6.02 -0.92 -4.62
CA VAL A 83 6.80 -1.99 -5.27
C VAL A 83 6.71 -3.31 -4.52
N SER A 84 6.95 -4.42 -5.22
CA SER A 84 6.86 -5.76 -4.64
C SER A 84 7.93 -6.01 -3.57
N THR A 85 7.53 -6.71 -2.51
CA THR A 85 8.41 -7.29 -1.50
C THR A 85 8.35 -8.82 -1.60
N PRO A 86 8.99 -9.41 -2.62
CA PRO A 86 8.87 -10.84 -2.89
C PRO A 86 9.43 -11.65 -1.71
N THR A 87 8.76 -12.76 -1.40
CA THR A 87 9.26 -13.78 -0.49
C THR A 87 10.22 -14.70 -1.24
N GLY A 88 11.37 -15.03 -0.64
CA GLY A 88 12.22 -16.11 -1.15
C GLY A 88 11.58 -17.50 -0.87
N PRO A 89 12.07 -18.59 -1.49
CA PRO A 89 11.49 -19.93 -1.34
C PRO A 89 11.33 -20.41 0.12
N ASP A 90 12.25 -20.00 1.01
CA ASP A 90 12.24 -20.32 2.45
C ASP A 90 12.56 -19.09 3.32
N GLY A 91 12.45 -17.87 2.77
CA GLY A 91 13.06 -16.66 3.34
C GLY A 91 12.07 -15.58 3.77
N PRO A 92 12.49 -14.62 4.62
CA PRO A 92 11.68 -13.45 4.95
C PRO A 92 11.40 -12.60 3.71
N LEU A 93 10.39 -11.72 3.80
CA LEU A 93 10.09 -10.73 2.76
C LEU A 93 11.33 -9.92 2.41
N SER A 94 11.68 -9.88 1.13
CA SER A 94 12.78 -9.04 0.64
C SER A 94 12.32 -7.60 0.45
N THR A 95 12.95 -6.66 1.14
CA THR A 95 12.69 -5.22 1.02
C THR A 95 13.61 -4.49 0.03
N ALA A 96 14.47 -5.22 -0.68
CA ALA A 96 15.49 -4.63 -1.55
C ALA A 96 14.93 -3.66 -2.62
N ASN A 97 13.74 -3.95 -3.15
CA ASN A 97 13.07 -3.06 -4.10
C ASN A 97 12.58 -1.76 -3.45
N VAL A 98 12.01 -1.87 -2.24
CA VAL A 98 11.55 -0.72 -1.47
C VAL A 98 12.74 0.17 -1.12
N GLU A 99 13.81 -0.42 -0.58
CA GLU A 99 15.03 0.29 -0.21
C GLU A 99 15.59 1.04 -1.43
N ARG A 100 15.76 0.38 -2.57
CA ARG A 100 16.26 1.02 -3.81
C ARG A 100 15.42 2.23 -4.25
N VAL A 101 14.09 2.13 -4.17
CA VAL A 101 13.20 3.25 -4.54
C VAL A 101 13.31 4.38 -3.53
N VAL A 102 13.27 4.06 -2.24
CA VAL A 102 13.40 5.06 -1.15
C VAL A 102 14.74 5.77 -1.26
N GLU A 103 15.83 5.06 -1.52
CA GLU A 103 17.15 5.64 -1.74
C GLU A 103 17.18 6.63 -2.91
N GLY A 104 16.57 6.27 -4.05
CA GLY A 104 16.47 7.16 -5.20
C GLY A 104 15.66 8.41 -4.91
N LEU A 105 14.55 8.28 -4.19
CA LEU A 105 13.71 9.41 -3.76
C LEU A 105 14.44 10.31 -2.77
N LEU A 106 15.16 9.77 -1.80
CA LEU A 106 15.98 10.54 -0.86
C LEU A 106 17.08 11.35 -1.58
N ALA A 107 17.60 10.84 -2.69
CA ALA A 107 18.58 11.56 -3.51
C ALA A 107 17.95 12.65 -4.40
N ALA A 108 16.68 12.50 -4.76
CA ALA A 108 15.97 13.39 -5.70
C ALA A 108 15.11 14.47 -5.01
N THR A 109 14.88 14.38 -3.69
CA THR A 109 13.88 15.21 -2.99
C THR A 109 14.45 15.97 -1.79
N GLY A 110 13.75 17.06 -1.41
CA GLY A 110 14.12 17.95 -0.31
C GLY A 110 13.40 17.66 1.02
N SER A 111 13.56 18.58 1.98
CA SER A 111 12.98 18.47 3.33
C SER A 111 11.46 18.60 3.41
N ASP A 112 10.87 19.19 2.38
CA ASP A 112 9.45 19.40 2.19
C ASP A 112 8.73 18.19 1.58
N HIS A 113 9.49 17.16 1.18
CA HIS A 113 8.94 15.95 0.58
C HIS A 113 8.67 14.86 1.62
N THR A 114 7.59 14.11 1.41
CA THR A 114 7.26 12.92 2.22
C THR A 114 7.23 11.65 1.35
N ILE A 115 8.02 10.66 1.76
CA ILE A 115 8.06 9.34 1.16
C ILE A 115 7.15 8.40 1.95
N ILE A 116 6.16 7.83 1.29
CA ILE A 116 5.11 6.99 1.87
C ILE A 116 5.35 5.56 1.43
N VAL A 117 5.83 4.70 2.33
CA VAL A 117 6.02 3.28 2.04
C VAL A 117 4.73 2.52 2.32
N ARG A 118 4.07 2.07 1.25
CA ARG A 118 2.82 1.29 1.29
C ARG A 118 3.04 -0.21 1.05
N SER A 119 4.15 -0.57 0.41
CA SER A 119 4.64 -1.95 0.30
C SER A 119 4.69 -2.65 1.67
N THR A 120 4.33 -3.94 1.71
CA THR A 120 4.37 -4.75 2.94
C THR A 120 5.82 -4.92 3.41
N LEU A 121 6.10 -4.48 4.63
CA LEU A 121 7.40 -4.58 5.27
C LEU A 121 7.43 -5.73 6.30
N PRO A 122 8.59 -6.42 6.45
CA PRO A 122 8.85 -7.22 7.64
C PRO A 122 9.00 -6.32 8.89
N VAL A 123 9.01 -6.92 10.08
CA VAL A 123 9.09 -6.19 11.37
C VAL A 123 10.33 -5.30 11.48
N ASP A 124 11.44 -5.71 10.88
CA ASP A 124 12.69 -4.94 10.85
C ASP A 124 12.75 -3.91 9.71
N GLY A 125 11.80 -3.95 8.77
CA GLY A 125 11.73 -3.05 7.61
C GLY A 125 11.76 -1.56 7.97
N PRO A 126 10.94 -1.07 8.92
CA PRO A 126 11.02 0.32 9.39
C PRO A 126 12.41 0.73 9.90
N GLY A 127 13.14 -0.19 10.55
CA GLY A 127 14.52 0.06 11.00
C GLY A 127 15.50 0.23 9.83
N ARG A 128 15.32 -0.55 8.76
CA ARG A 128 16.11 -0.41 7.53
C ARG A 128 15.85 0.93 6.85
N LEU A 129 14.58 1.34 6.74
CA LEU A 129 14.20 2.65 6.18
C LEU A 129 14.79 3.82 6.99
N LEU A 130 14.78 3.71 8.31
CA LEU A 130 15.37 4.71 9.20
C LEU A 130 16.89 4.87 8.95
N ALA A 131 17.59 3.74 8.81
CA ALA A 131 19.03 3.74 8.51
C ALA A 131 19.35 4.43 7.17
N LEU A 132 18.51 4.24 6.14
CA LEU A 132 18.67 4.90 4.84
C LEU A 132 18.58 6.43 4.93
N GLY A 133 17.61 6.94 5.70
CA GLY A 133 17.46 8.38 5.93
C GLY A 133 18.66 8.97 6.66
N GLY A 134 19.11 8.31 7.73
CA GLY A 134 20.26 8.74 8.54
C GLY A 134 21.58 8.75 7.76
N ALA A 135 21.85 7.70 6.97
CA ALA A 135 23.10 7.57 6.21
C ALA A 135 23.30 8.69 5.17
N ARG A 136 22.21 9.29 4.67
CA ARG A 136 22.26 10.37 3.68
C ARG A 136 22.16 11.77 4.27
N GLY A 137 21.96 11.91 5.59
CA GLY A 137 21.59 13.19 6.20
C GLY A 137 20.34 13.79 5.55
N ALA A 138 19.48 12.93 4.99
CA ALA A 138 18.34 13.32 4.19
C ALA A 138 17.28 13.94 5.08
N ARG A 139 16.57 14.93 4.54
CA ARG A 139 15.57 15.69 5.30
C ARG A 139 14.12 15.33 4.97
N ALA A 140 13.89 14.61 3.87
CA ALA A 140 12.56 14.13 3.53
C ALA A 140 12.04 13.20 4.63
N ALA A 141 10.78 13.37 5.01
CA ALA A 141 10.14 12.46 5.96
C ALA A 141 9.90 11.11 5.28
N ILE A 142 10.09 10.02 6.02
CA ILE A 142 9.70 8.68 5.58
C ILE A 142 8.63 8.19 6.54
N VAL A 143 7.48 7.79 6.01
CA VAL A 143 6.37 7.22 6.77
C VAL A 143 5.90 5.93 6.11
N THR A 144 5.24 5.07 6.87
CA THR A 144 4.59 3.87 6.36
C THR A 144 3.09 4.07 6.31
N ASN A 145 2.42 3.50 5.30
CA ASN A 145 0.97 3.52 5.19
C ASN A 145 0.53 2.20 4.56
N PRO A 146 0.47 1.11 5.34
CA PRO A 146 0.16 -0.21 4.80
C PRO A 146 -1.24 -0.26 4.22
N GLU A 147 -1.42 -1.15 3.24
CA GLU A 147 -2.71 -1.47 2.65
C GLU A 147 -3.36 -2.69 3.33
N PHE A 148 -4.68 -2.86 3.20
CA PHE A 148 -5.43 -4.01 3.73
C PHE A 148 -6.47 -4.52 2.71
N MET A 149 -6.21 -4.29 1.42
CA MET A 149 -7.16 -4.52 0.35
C MET A 149 -7.16 -6.00 -0.04
N ARG A 150 -8.32 -6.53 -0.42
CA ARG A 150 -8.44 -7.90 -0.94
C ARG A 150 -8.53 -7.88 -2.45
N GLU A 151 -7.85 -8.81 -3.11
CA GLU A 151 -7.96 -8.99 -4.56
C GLU A 151 -9.41 -9.31 -4.95
N GLY A 152 -9.91 -8.66 -6.00
CA GLY A 152 -11.29 -8.80 -6.48
C GLY A 152 -12.30 -7.84 -5.83
N SER A 153 -11.95 -7.19 -4.72
CA SER A 153 -12.75 -6.14 -4.08
C SER A 153 -11.94 -4.91 -3.68
N ALA A 154 -10.75 -4.74 -4.24
CA ALA A 154 -9.75 -3.80 -3.75
C ALA A 154 -10.18 -2.34 -3.91
N LEU A 155 -10.90 -2.01 -4.98
CA LEU A 155 -11.45 -0.66 -5.16
C LEU A 155 -12.52 -0.34 -4.10
N ALA A 156 -13.39 -1.30 -3.79
CA ALA A 156 -14.40 -1.14 -2.74
C ALA A 156 -13.76 -1.05 -1.35
N ASP A 157 -12.74 -1.87 -1.09
CA ASP A 157 -11.97 -1.83 0.16
C ASP A 157 -11.20 -0.50 0.32
N PHE A 158 -10.77 0.13 -0.78
CA PHE A 158 -10.19 1.47 -0.72
C PHE A 158 -11.23 2.55 -0.39
N ASP A 159 -12.42 2.47 -0.99
CA ASP A 159 -13.49 3.46 -0.78
C ASP A 159 -14.11 3.36 0.63
N LYS A 160 -14.12 2.15 1.21
CA LYS A 160 -14.68 1.86 2.55
C LYS A 160 -13.74 0.95 3.35
N PRO A 161 -12.56 1.45 3.77
CA PRO A 161 -11.62 0.63 4.51
C PRO A 161 -12.08 0.46 5.96
N ASP A 162 -11.76 -0.69 6.56
CA ASP A 162 -11.99 -0.91 8.01
C ASP A 162 -11.21 0.10 8.87
N ARG A 163 -10.07 0.58 8.35
CA ARG A 163 -9.17 1.55 8.99
C ARG A 163 -8.13 2.10 8.01
N ILE A 164 -7.64 3.30 8.28
CA ILE A 164 -6.46 3.88 7.62
C ILE A 164 -5.37 4.06 8.66
N ILE A 165 -4.19 3.50 8.41
CA ILE A 165 -3.10 3.47 9.38
C ILE A 165 -1.85 4.11 8.77
N VAL A 166 -1.17 4.96 9.53
CA VAL A 166 0.09 5.59 9.14
C VAL A 166 1.12 5.42 10.27
N GLY A 167 2.34 5.04 9.91
CA GLY A 167 3.46 4.85 10.83
C GLY A 167 4.55 5.88 10.63
N TRP A 168 4.97 6.59 11.68
CA TRP A 168 6.16 7.44 11.65
C TRP A 168 7.43 6.63 12.00
N LEU A 169 8.59 6.95 11.40
CA LEU A 169 9.85 6.29 11.76
C LEU A 169 10.46 6.88 13.03
N GLU A 170 10.40 8.20 13.17
CA GLU A 170 10.80 8.94 14.35
C GLU A 170 9.70 9.93 14.78
N PRO A 171 9.63 10.34 16.06
CA PRO A 171 8.60 11.28 16.53
C PRO A 171 8.56 12.61 15.77
N ARG A 172 9.69 13.05 15.20
CA ARG A 172 9.73 14.26 14.36
C ARG A 172 8.93 14.15 13.06
N ASP A 173 8.65 12.92 12.59
CA ASP A 173 7.92 12.65 11.35
C ASP A 173 6.40 12.53 11.58
N GLU A 174 5.91 12.71 12.81
CA GLU A 174 4.49 12.58 13.16
C GLU A 174 3.61 13.58 12.37
N ALA A 175 4.06 14.82 12.20
CA ALA A 175 3.35 15.81 11.38
C ALA A 175 3.27 15.38 9.89
N ALA A 176 4.28 14.69 9.38
CA ALA A 176 4.23 14.12 8.03
C ALA A 176 3.22 12.96 7.96
N ALA A 177 3.13 12.13 9.01
CA ALA A 177 2.11 11.08 9.10
C ALA A 177 0.68 11.65 9.12
N GLU A 178 0.45 12.75 9.83
CA GLU A 178 -0.83 13.48 9.82
C GLU A 178 -1.15 14.05 8.44
N ALA A 179 -0.17 14.64 7.76
CA ALA A 179 -0.34 15.14 6.39
C ALA A 179 -0.71 14.01 5.42
N VAL A 180 -0.14 12.81 5.61
CA VAL A 180 -0.50 11.61 4.83
C VAL A 180 -1.93 11.15 5.11
N LEU A 181 -2.41 11.20 6.35
CA LEU A 181 -3.83 10.96 6.63
C LEU A 181 -4.74 11.97 5.90
N GLY A 182 -4.30 13.22 5.80
CA GLY A 182 -5.00 14.27 5.04
C GLY A 182 -5.21 13.93 3.55
N LEU A 183 -4.39 13.05 2.96
CA LEU A 183 -4.60 12.57 1.59
C LEU A 183 -5.91 11.79 1.43
N TYR A 184 -6.42 11.21 2.52
CA TYR A 184 -7.65 10.43 2.57
C TYR A 184 -8.87 11.25 3.01
N ALA A 185 -8.76 12.58 3.04
CA ALA A 185 -9.88 13.45 3.40
C ALA A 185 -11.14 13.10 2.58
N GLY A 186 -12.24 12.80 3.28
CA GLY A 186 -13.50 12.36 2.69
C GLY A 186 -13.78 10.86 2.83
N VAL A 187 -12.77 10.03 3.14
CA VAL A 187 -12.95 8.61 3.44
C VAL A 187 -13.37 8.45 4.91
N GLN A 188 -14.52 7.82 5.14
CA GLN A 188 -15.04 7.56 6.48
C GLN A 188 -14.50 6.23 7.01
N ALA A 189 -13.40 6.30 7.76
CA ALA A 189 -12.81 5.13 8.42
C ALA A 189 -12.09 5.54 9.72
N PRO A 190 -12.00 4.63 10.70
CA PRO A 190 -11.10 4.79 11.84
C PRO A 190 -9.66 5.05 11.37
N THR A 191 -8.98 6.02 11.99
CA THR A 191 -7.59 6.34 11.68
C THR A 191 -6.67 6.02 12.84
N LEU A 192 -5.45 5.53 12.56
CA LEU A 192 -4.42 5.29 13.56
C LEU A 192 -3.07 5.85 13.07
N ILE A 193 -2.45 6.70 13.89
CA ILE A 193 -1.04 7.08 13.77
C ILE A 193 -0.29 6.43 14.94
N ALA A 194 0.83 5.79 14.66
CA ALA A 194 1.73 5.25 15.67
C ALA A 194 3.16 5.11 15.13
N ASP A 195 4.06 4.51 15.90
CA ASP A 195 5.39 4.17 15.40
C ASP A 195 5.31 3.09 14.30
N ALA A 196 6.16 3.22 13.28
CA ALA A 196 6.13 2.37 12.11
C ALA A 196 6.45 0.89 12.41
N ARG A 197 7.14 0.57 13.51
CA ARG A 197 7.38 -0.83 13.92
C ARG A 197 6.08 -1.47 14.38
N SER A 198 5.32 -0.78 15.23
CA SER A 198 3.97 -1.22 15.62
C SER A 198 3.06 -1.36 14.40
N ILE A 199 3.07 -0.40 13.47
CA ILE A 199 2.24 -0.45 12.26
C ILE A 199 2.63 -1.61 11.33
N ALA A 200 3.92 -1.88 11.13
CA ALA A 200 4.37 -3.04 10.37
C ALA A 200 3.87 -4.35 11.00
N LEU A 201 3.93 -4.46 12.34
CA LEU A 201 3.42 -5.63 13.04
C LEU A 201 1.90 -5.76 12.93
N VAL A 202 1.14 -4.66 12.99
CA VAL A 202 -0.32 -4.68 12.76
C VAL A 202 -0.67 -5.29 11.41
N LYS A 203 0.06 -4.93 10.33
CA LYS A 203 -0.16 -5.51 9.00
C LYS A 203 0.08 -7.03 9.00
N LEU A 204 1.22 -7.47 9.51
CA LEU A 204 1.58 -8.89 9.55
C LEU A 204 0.62 -9.70 10.43
N ALA A 205 0.33 -9.20 11.64
CA ALA A 205 -0.57 -9.85 12.58
C ALA A 205 -1.99 -9.96 12.03
N THR A 206 -2.47 -8.96 11.29
CA THR A 206 -3.79 -9.02 10.62
C THR A 206 -3.84 -10.17 9.63
N ASN A 207 -2.83 -10.28 8.76
CA ASN A 207 -2.79 -11.35 7.75
C ASN A 207 -2.69 -12.74 8.40
N VAL A 208 -1.86 -12.88 9.43
CA VAL A 208 -1.72 -14.14 10.18
C VAL A 208 -3.01 -14.50 10.91
N PHE A 209 -3.69 -13.52 11.52
CA PHE A 209 -4.95 -13.75 12.22
C PHE A 209 -6.06 -14.22 11.27
N LEU A 210 -6.18 -13.61 10.08
CA LEU A 210 -7.13 -14.05 9.06
C LEU A 210 -6.82 -15.48 8.58
N ALA A 211 -5.55 -15.80 8.34
CA ALA A 211 -5.14 -17.15 7.97
C ALA A 211 -5.46 -18.16 9.09
N ALA A 212 -5.25 -17.79 10.36
CA ALA A 212 -5.58 -18.61 11.51
C ALA A 212 -7.09 -18.87 11.63
N LYS A 213 -7.95 -17.86 11.37
CA LYS A 213 -9.41 -18.05 11.35
C LYS A 213 -9.84 -19.09 10.31
N VAL A 214 -9.26 -19.04 9.11
CA VAL A 214 -9.57 -20.03 8.05
C VAL A 214 -9.07 -21.42 8.44
N ALA A 215 -7.84 -21.52 8.95
CA ALA A 215 -7.30 -22.80 9.42
C ALA A 215 -8.14 -23.40 10.56
N TYR A 216 -8.58 -22.57 11.50
CA TYR A 216 -9.47 -22.95 12.60
C TYR A 216 -10.82 -23.46 12.08
N ALA A 217 -11.47 -22.71 11.17
CA ALA A 217 -12.75 -23.12 10.58
C ALA A 217 -12.63 -24.46 9.83
N ASN A 218 -11.54 -24.65 9.08
CA ASN A 218 -11.28 -25.90 8.38
C ASN A 218 -11.04 -27.09 9.33
N GLU A 219 -10.40 -26.87 10.48
CA GLU A 219 -10.22 -27.91 11.49
C GLU A 219 -11.53 -28.23 12.20
N LEU A 220 -12.33 -27.21 12.51
CA LEU A 220 -13.65 -27.38 13.10
C LEU A 220 -14.58 -28.20 12.19
N ALA A 221 -14.55 -27.93 10.88
CA ALA A 221 -15.26 -28.73 9.88
C ALA A 221 -14.88 -30.21 9.93
N ARG A 222 -13.58 -30.53 10.01
CA ARG A 222 -13.10 -31.92 10.14
C ARG A 222 -13.59 -32.59 11.42
N ILE A 223 -13.65 -31.86 12.53
CA ILE A 223 -14.19 -32.39 13.79
C ILE A 223 -15.69 -32.67 13.64
N CYS A 224 -16.44 -31.73 13.04
CA CYS A 224 -17.86 -31.88 12.75
C CYS A 224 -18.15 -33.15 11.92
N ASP A 225 -17.37 -33.41 10.86
CA ASP A 225 -17.49 -34.62 10.04
C ASP A 225 -17.34 -35.91 10.85
N VAL A 226 -16.40 -35.94 11.81
CA VAL A 226 -16.12 -37.12 12.64
C VAL A 226 -17.23 -37.38 13.65
N VAL A 227 -17.83 -36.33 14.23
CA VAL A 227 -18.86 -36.46 15.27
C VAL A 227 -20.30 -36.43 14.71
N GLY A 228 -20.46 -36.16 13.42
CA GLY A 228 -21.76 -36.02 12.76
C GLY A 228 -22.48 -34.72 13.10
N ALA A 229 -21.74 -33.65 13.43
CA ALA A 229 -22.30 -32.31 13.64
C ALA A 229 -22.33 -31.51 12.34
N ASP A 230 -23.24 -30.55 12.25
CA ASP A 230 -23.32 -29.60 11.13
C ASP A 230 -22.37 -28.42 11.38
N VAL A 231 -21.41 -28.21 10.48
CA VAL A 231 -20.41 -27.14 10.59
C VAL A 231 -21.04 -25.76 10.49
N ASP A 232 -22.10 -25.59 9.69
CA ASP A 232 -22.74 -24.29 9.51
C ASP A 232 -23.48 -23.88 10.79
N THR A 233 -24.23 -24.82 11.39
CA THR A 233 -24.86 -24.62 12.71
C THR A 233 -23.84 -24.27 13.80
N VAL A 234 -22.66 -24.89 13.79
CA VAL A 234 -21.60 -24.60 14.77
C VAL A 234 -20.96 -23.23 14.51
N ALA A 235 -20.66 -22.89 13.25
CA ALA A 235 -20.08 -21.61 12.87
C ALA A 235 -21.01 -20.45 13.26
N ASP A 236 -22.31 -20.55 12.93
CA ASP A 236 -23.31 -19.55 13.33
C ASP A 236 -23.41 -19.40 14.85
N GLY A 237 -23.22 -20.49 15.61
CA GLY A 237 -23.26 -20.48 17.06
C GLY A 237 -22.09 -19.76 17.74
N ILE A 238 -20.94 -19.63 17.06
CA ILE A 238 -19.73 -18.98 17.61
C ILE A 238 -19.51 -17.55 17.08
N GLY A 239 -20.15 -17.18 15.97
CA GLY A 239 -19.97 -15.89 15.27
C GLY A 239 -18.70 -15.82 14.44
#